data_AF-A0A3D4FGC9-F1
#
_entry.id   AF-A0A3D4FGC9-F1
#
_cell.length_a   1.000
_cell.length_b   1.000
_cell.length_c   1.000
_cell.angle_alpha   90.00
_cell.angle_beta   90.00
_cell.angle_gamma   90.00
#
_symmetry.space_group_name_H-M   'P 1'
#
loop_
_entity.id
_entity.type
_entity.pdbx_description
1 polymer ?
#
loop_
_entity_poly.entity_id
_entity_poly.type
_entity_poly.pdbx_seq_one_letter_code
_entity_poly.pdbx_strand_id
1 'polypeptide(L)'
;MSSKCERILDSIRLNAGEDIYKKIMEVYGELPLKSSPTKQAKYVKSILNELENNVGEIIVEKVMKPCGHLCISNRTIKEAKKLFERAENVEKFLDLMNEKHIGGGELHMDSGNIIGIYNKCYCGMTKNVEDMPVSYCNCSAGWFEKLFSSVFNKTVNVTKLHTILEGADNCVFKIEF
;
A
#
# COMPACT_ATOMS: atom_id res chain seq x y z
N MET A 1 2.19 16.23 9.35
CA MET A 1 2.12 14.89 8.71
C MET A 1 3.35 14.74 7.84
N SER A 2 4.07 13.64 7.96
CA SER A 2 5.18 13.33 7.06
C SER A 2 4.66 13.13 5.63
N SER A 3 5.43 13.61 4.67
CA SER A 3 5.24 13.41 3.24
C SER A 3 5.31 11.92 2.88
N LYS A 4 4.78 11.55 1.71
CA LYS A 4 4.86 10.14 1.24
C LYS A 4 6.31 9.67 1.10
N CYS A 5 7.21 10.54 0.65
CA CYS A 5 8.63 10.24 0.51
C CYS A 5 9.29 10.01 1.88
N GLU A 6 9.03 10.87 2.86
CA GLU A 6 9.55 10.68 4.24
C GLU A 6 9.07 9.36 4.84
N ARG A 7 7.79 8.99 4.66
CA ARG A 7 7.29 7.70 5.16
C ARG A 7 7.99 6.49 4.54
N ILE A 8 8.38 6.59 3.26
CA ILE A 8 9.14 5.52 2.59
C ILE A 8 10.56 5.47 3.17
N LEU A 9 11.23 6.62 3.31
CA LEU A 9 12.57 6.72 3.90
C LEU A 9 12.61 6.18 5.35
N ASP A 10 11.65 6.57 6.18
CA ASP A 10 11.49 6.05 7.54
C ASP A 10 11.29 4.53 7.52
N SER A 11 10.48 4.03 6.58
CA SER A 11 10.24 2.59 6.46
C SER A 11 11.48 1.84 5.97
N ILE A 12 12.29 2.41 5.07
CA ILE A 12 13.59 1.85 4.66
C ILE A 12 14.49 1.72 5.87
N ARG A 13 14.63 2.80 6.65
CA ARG A 13 15.45 2.78 7.86
C ARG A 13 15.05 1.66 8.84
N LEU A 14 13.74 1.50 9.06
CA LEU A 14 13.20 0.54 10.02
C LEU A 14 13.22 -0.92 9.51
N ASN A 15 13.06 -1.15 8.20
CA ASN A 15 12.81 -2.50 7.65
C ASN A 15 13.91 -3.02 6.74
N ALA A 16 14.71 -2.14 6.15
CA ALA A 16 15.90 -2.46 5.36
C ALA A 16 17.19 -2.20 6.14
N GLY A 17 17.13 -1.43 7.22
CA GLY A 17 18.26 -1.16 8.11
C GLY A 17 18.94 0.18 7.86
N GLU A 18 19.70 0.63 8.87
CA GLU A 18 20.34 1.95 8.89
C GLU A 18 21.37 2.12 7.77
N ASP A 19 22.12 1.08 7.43
CA ASP A 19 23.17 1.15 6.39
C ASP A 19 22.57 1.36 4.99
N ILE A 20 21.47 0.66 4.69
CA ILE A 20 20.74 0.83 3.42
C ILE A 20 20.13 2.24 3.36
N TYR A 21 19.53 2.71 4.46
CA TYR A 21 19.03 4.08 4.54
C TYR A 21 20.13 5.12 4.27
N LYS A 22 21.30 5.00 4.92
CA LYS A 22 22.43 5.90 4.70
C LYS A 22 22.92 5.90 3.27
N LYS A 23 23.05 4.71 2.63
CA LYS A 23 23.42 4.60 1.22
C LYS A 23 22.43 5.33 0.31
N ILE A 24 21.12 5.16 0.55
CA ILE A 24 20.08 5.89 -0.18
C ILE A 24 20.25 7.41 -0.01
N MET A 25 20.49 7.88 1.21
CA MET A 25 20.68 9.30 1.50
C MET A 25 21.96 9.87 0.87
N GLU A 26 23.04 9.09 0.80
CA GLU A 26 24.28 9.49 0.14
C GLU A 26 24.10 9.68 -1.36
N VAL A 27 23.36 8.79 -2.02
CA VAL A 27 23.16 8.81 -3.48
C VAL A 27 22.10 9.82 -3.90
N TYR A 28 20.96 9.86 -3.21
CA TYR A 28 19.78 10.61 -3.66
C TYR A 28 19.51 11.89 -2.85
N GLY A 29 20.14 12.03 -1.68
CA GLY A 29 19.94 13.17 -0.79
C GLY A 29 18.52 13.26 -0.22
N GLU A 30 18.27 14.32 0.55
CA GLU A 30 16.93 14.67 1.00
C GLU A 30 16.13 15.35 -0.10
N LEU A 31 14.87 14.95 -0.25
CA LEU A 31 13.95 15.64 -1.13
C LEU A 31 13.36 16.86 -0.41
N PRO A 32 13.44 18.09 -0.98
CA PRO A 32 12.84 19.26 -0.35
C PRO A 32 11.34 19.09 -0.10
N LEU A 33 10.85 19.49 1.08
CA LEU A 33 9.45 19.35 1.49
C LEU A 33 8.42 19.92 0.49
N LYS A 34 8.78 20.98 -0.23
CA LYS A 34 7.92 21.65 -1.23
C LYS A 34 8.12 21.12 -2.66
N SER A 35 8.70 19.95 -2.84
CA SER A 35 8.93 19.35 -4.16
C SER A 35 7.62 19.05 -4.88
N SER A 36 7.60 19.25 -6.20
CA SER A 36 6.42 18.98 -7.03
C SER A 36 6.06 17.49 -7.02
N PRO A 37 4.79 17.13 -7.31
CA PRO A 37 4.36 15.72 -7.36
C PRO A 37 5.22 14.86 -8.31
N THR A 38 5.60 15.39 -9.47
CA THR A 38 6.52 14.72 -10.42
C THR A 38 7.90 14.49 -9.83
N LYS A 39 8.47 15.47 -9.11
CA LYS A 39 9.77 15.29 -8.43
C LYS A 39 9.68 14.23 -7.34
N GLN A 40 8.61 14.22 -6.54
CA GLN A 40 8.36 13.19 -5.53
C GLN A 40 8.25 11.80 -6.16
N ALA A 41 7.48 11.65 -7.25
CA ALA A 41 7.30 10.37 -7.93
C ALA A 41 8.59 9.85 -8.56
N LYS A 42 9.38 10.73 -9.20
CA LYS A 42 10.71 10.38 -9.73
C LYS A 42 11.67 9.94 -8.62
N TYR A 43 11.68 10.65 -7.49
CA TYR A 43 12.51 10.29 -6.34
C TYR A 43 12.14 8.90 -5.78
N VAL A 44 10.84 8.64 -5.60
CA VAL A 44 10.36 7.31 -5.15
C VAL A 44 10.72 6.22 -6.16
N LYS A 45 10.54 6.46 -7.47
CA LYS A 45 10.96 5.53 -8.53
C LYS A 45 12.45 5.18 -8.41
N SER A 46 13.32 6.18 -8.27
CA SER A 46 14.77 5.95 -8.15
C SER A 46 15.13 5.12 -6.91
N ILE A 47 14.53 5.42 -5.76
CA ILE A 47 14.77 4.67 -4.53
C ILE A 47 14.31 3.22 -4.66
N LEU A 48 13.13 2.98 -5.23
CA LEU A 48 12.62 1.62 -5.39
C LEU A 48 13.48 0.80 -6.35
N ASN A 49 13.92 1.39 -7.47
CA ASN A 49 14.86 0.73 -8.38
C ASN A 49 16.18 0.37 -7.67
N GLU A 50 16.72 1.26 -6.83
CA GLU A 50 17.95 0.99 -6.07
C GLU A 50 17.74 -0.20 -5.11
N LEU A 51 16.62 -0.22 -4.38
CA LEU A 51 16.31 -1.31 -3.45
C LEU A 51 16.08 -2.64 -4.17
N GLU A 52 15.34 -2.65 -5.27
CA GLU A 52 15.11 -3.85 -6.08
C GLU A 52 16.43 -4.43 -6.61
N ASN A 53 17.28 -3.58 -7.20
CA ASN A 53 18.51 -4.01 -7.86
C ASN A 53 19.62 -4.43 -6.89
N ASN A 54 19.68 -3.85 -5.68
CA ASN A 54 20.82 -4.03 -4.78
C ASN A 54 20.48 -4.75 -3.47
N VAL A 55 19.20 -4.87 -3.12
CA VAL A 55 18.77 -5.42 -1.83
C VAL A 55 17.81 -6.59 -2.03
N GLY A 56 16.88 -6.47 -2.98
CA GLY A 56 15.97 -7.52 -3.40
C GLY A 56 14.50 -7.27 -3.04
N GLU A 57 13.61 -7.90 -3.81
CA GLU A 57 12.17 -7.65 -3.79
C GLU A 57 11.51 -7.89 -2.43
N ILE A 58 11.96 -8.89 -1.68
CA ILE A 58 11.44 -9.22 -0.33
C ILE A 58 11.59 -8.02 0.62
N ILE A 59 12.71 -7.30 0.54
CA ILE A 59 12.94 -6.12 1.38
C ILE A 59 12.06 -4.96 0.91
N VAL A 60 11.88 -4.80 -0.40
CA VAL A 60 10.99 -3.76 -0.95
C VAL A 60 9.55 -3.96 -0.47
N GLU A 61 9.07 -5.19 -0.42
CA GLU A 61 7.76 -5.51 0.16
C GLU A 61 7.68 -5.10 1.63
N LYS A 62 8.69 -5.45 2.44
CA LYS A 62 8.78 -5.08 3.87
C LYS A 62 8.88 -3.57 4.11
N VAL A 63 9.34 -2.80 3.13
CA VAL A 63 9.35 -1.32 3.18
C VAL A 63 8.00 -0.75 2.74
N MET A 64 7.42 -1.26 1.66
CA MET A 64 6.25 -0.63 1.06
C MET A 64 4.94 -0.95 1.79
N LYS A 65 4.81 -2.14 2.39
CA LYS A 65 3.63 -2.49 3.20
C LYS A 65 3.44 -1.54 4.40
N PRO A 66 4.43 -1.31 5.28
CA PRO A 66 4.30 -0.35 6.38
C PRO A 66 4.02 1.09 5.91
N CYS A 67 4.61 1.54 4.80
CA CYS A 67 4.24 2.83 4.21
C CYS A 67 2.75 2.89 3.82
N GLY A 68 2.21 1.78 3.30
CA GLY A 68 0.78 1.59 3.03
C GLY A 68 -0.10 1.70 4.28
N HIS A 69 0.33 1.15 5.42
CA HIS A 69 -0.39 1.20 6.70
C HIS A 69 -0.64 2.64 7.16
N LEU A 70 0.29 3.54 6.87
CA LEU A 70 0.20 4.95 7.24
C LEU A 70 -0.75 5.77 6.34
N CYS A 71 -1.27 5.17 5.27
CA CYS A 71 -2.18 5.82 4.34
C CYS A 71 -3.66 5.69 4.74
N ILE A 72 -4.02 4.72 5.59
CA ILE A 72 -5.39 4.57 6.07
C ILE A 72 -5.64 5.45 7.30
N SER A 73 -6.78 6.14 7.34
CA SER A 73 -7.13 7.00 8.47
C SER A 73 -7.75 6.20 9.63
N ASN A 74 -7.51 6.65 10.86
CA ASN A 74 -8.19 6.10 12.04
C ASN A 74 -9.72 6.20 11.94
N ARG A 75 -10.24 7.21 11.22
CA ARG A 75 -11.68 7.34 10.95
C ARG A 75 -12.19 6.19 10.09
N THR A 76 -11.50 5.88 8.99
CA THR A 76 -11.84 4.76 8.09
C THR A 76 -11.82 3.43 8.83
N ILE A 77 -10.80 3.18 9.66
CA ILE A 77 -10.73 1.95 10.48
C ILE A 77 -11.91 1.88 11.47
N LYS A 78 -12.21 2.98 12.18
CA LYS A 78 -13.36 3.02 13.11
C LYS A 78 -14.69 2.79 12.40
N GLU A 79 -14.86 3.34 11.21
CA GLU A 79 -16.05 3.13 10.39
C GLU A 79 -16.15 1.66 9.97
N ALA A 80 -15.10 1.08 9.41
CA ALA A 80 -15.07 -0.33 9.03
C ALA A 80 -15.38 -1.28 10.22
N LYS A 81 -14.86 -1.00 11.42
CA LYS A 81 -15.20 -1.75 12.64
C LYS A 81 -16.69 -1.71 12.95
N LYS A 82 -17.31 -0.53 12.91
CA LYS A 82 -18.77 -0.38 13.12
C LYS A 82 -19.59 -1.10 12.06
N LEU A 83 -19.12 -1.10 10.81
CA LEU A 83 -19.76 -1.85 9.72
C LEU A 83 -19.66 -3.35 9.95
N PHE A 84 -18.54 -3.84 10.47
CA PHE A 84 -18.33 -5.25 10.79
C PHE A 84 -19.20 -5.69 11.98
N GLU A 85 -19.27 -4.90 13.05
CA GLU A 85 -20.06 -5.20 14.26
C GLU A 85 -21.56 -5.38 13.98
N ARG A 86 -22.10 -4.71 12.96
CA ARG A 86 -23.52 -4.78 12.58
C ARG A 86 -23.80 -5.78 11.46
N ALA A 87 -22.77 -6.32 10.82
CA ALA A 87 -22.93 -7.22 9.69
C ALA A 87 -23.24 -8.64 10.18
N GLU A 88 -24.15 -9.32 9.50
CA GLU A 88 -24.54 -10.69 9.82
C GLU A 88 -23.40 -11.69 9.55
N ASN A 89 -22.58 -11.40 8.53
CA ASN A 89 -21.46 -12.21 8.09
C ASN A 89 -20.46 -11.35 7.29
N VAL A 90 -19.34 -11.95 6.87
CA VAL A 90 -18.27 -11.24 6.14
C VAL A 90 -18.76 -10.71 4.80
N GLU A 91 -19.55 -11.46 4.04
CA GLU A 91 -20.08 -11.01 2.74
C GLU A 91 -20.91 -9.73 2.89
N LYS A 92 -21.83 -9.69 3.86
CA LYS A 92 -22.62 -8.49 4.16
C LYS A 92 -21.77 -7.34 4.67
N PHE A 93 -20.70 -7.62 5.41
CA PHE A 93 -19.72 -6.60 5.78
C PHE A 93 -19.05 -5.99 4.54
N LEU A 94 -18.65 -6.80 3.55
CA LEU A 94 -18.05 -6.31 2.31
C LEU A 94 -19.04 -5.50 1.47
N ASP A 95 -20.31 -5.92 1.37
CA ASP A 95 -21.39 -5.16 0.72
C ASP A 95 -21.46 -3.73 1.31
N LEU A 96 -21.50 -3.62 2.64
CA LEU A 96 -21.55 -2.34 3.35
C LEU A 96 -20.29 -1.49 3.15
N MET A 97 -19.12 -2.12 3.06
CA MET A 97 -17.87 -1.45 2.76
C MET A 97 -17.86 -0.88 1.34
N ASN A 98 -18.41 -1.64 0.38
CA ASN A 98 -18.52 -1.24 -1.02
C ASN A 98 -19.45 -0.04 -1.20
N GLU A 99 -20.62 -0.04 -0.53
CA GLU A 99 -21.54 1.10 -0.50
C GLU A 99 -20.89 2.40 -0.01
N LYS A 100 -19.88 2.28 0.88
CA LYS A 100 -19.10 3.39 1.42
C LYS A 100 -17.83 3.69 0.63
N HIS A 101 -17.56 2.94 -0.45
CA HIS A 101 -16.32 2.96 -1.21
C HIS A 101 -15.04 2.74 -0.36
N ILE A 102 -15.16 2.06 0.77
CA ILE A 102 -13.99 1.70 1.58
C ILE A 102 -13.31 0.51 0.91
N GLY A 103 -11.99 0.58 0.74
CA GLY A 103 -11.26 -0.46 0.02
C GLY A 103 -11.53 -0.43 -1.49
N GLY A 104 -11.85 0.75 -2.04
CA GLY A 104 -11.99 0.95 -3.49
C GLY A 104 -13.41 0.78 -4.00
N GLY A 105 -14.30 0.21 -3.18
CA GLY A 105 -15.69 -0.05 -3.55
C GLY A 105 -15.90 -1.39 -4.26
N GLU A 106 -14.89 -2.25 -4.28
CA GLU A 106 -14.94 -3.52 -5.00
C GLU A 106 -14.25 -4.61 -4.18
N LEU A 107 -14.98 -5.08 -3.16
CA LEU A 107 -14.60 -6.16 -2.26
C LEU A 107 -15.60 -7.30 -2.38
N HIS A 108 -15.12 -8.54 -2.45
CA HIS A 108 -16.00 -9.72 -2.42
C HIS A 108 -15.30 -10.92 -1.79
N MET A 109 -16.06 -11.94 -1.43
CA MET A 109 -15.51 -13.23 -1.03
C MET A 109 -15.24 -14.10 -2.25
N ASP A 110 -14.09 -14.77 -2.26
CA ASP A 110 -13.79 -15.87 -3.18
C ASP A 110 -13.02 -16.97 -2.44
N SER A 111 -13.55 -18.19 -2.50
CA SER A 111 -12.87 -19.39 -1.98
C SER A 111 -12.37 -19.25 -0.54
N GLY A 112 -13.16 -18.60 0.33
CA GLY A 112 -12.83 -18.36 1.74
C GLY A 112 -11.94 -17.15 2.02
N ASN A 113 -11.54 -16.40 1.00
CA ASN A 113 -10.68 -15.22 1.10
C ASN A 113 -11.44 -13.96 0.69
N ILE A 114 -10.97 -12.80 1.14
CA ILE A 114 -11.48 -11.52 0.63
C ILE A 114 -10.64 -11.14 -0.58
N ILE A 115 -11.29 -10.73 -1.67
CA ILE A 115 -10.66 -10.18 -2.86
C ILE A 115 -10.96 -8.68 -2.88
N GLY A 116 -9.89 -7.88 -2.93
CA GLY A 116 -9.98 -6.44 -3.11
C GLY A 116 -9.49 -6.01 -4.48
N ILE A 117 -10.30 -5.21 -5.18
CA ILE A 117 -10.01 -4.73 -6.53
C ILE A 117 -9.83 -3.21 -6.53
N TYR A 118 -8.76 -2.75 -7.18
CA TYR A 118 -8.54 -1.35 -7.48
C TYR A 118 -8.44 -1.13 -8.99
N ASN A 119 -9.37 -0.37 -9.54
CA ASN A 119 -9.38 0.03 -10.95
C ASN A 119 -8.44 1.22 -11.25
N LYS A 120 -7.82 1.81 -10.22
CA LYS A 120 -6.83 2.89 -10.36
C LYS A 120 -5.97 3.02 -9.11
N CYS A 121 -4.84 3.72 -9.24
CA CYS A 121 -4.06 4.14 -8.08
C CYS A 121 -4.66 5.41 -7.45
N TYR A 122 -5.06 5.33 -6.18
CA TYR A 122 -5.73 6.44 -5.49
C TYR A 122 -4.78 7.50 -4.90
N CYS A 123 -3.50 7.16 -4.68
CA CYS A 123 -2.54 8.10 -4.09
C CYS A 123 -1.96 9.09 -5.10
N GLY A 124 -2.12 8.81 -6.40
CA GLY A 124 -1.61 9.62 -7.50
C GLY A 124 -0.08 9.63 -7.64
N MET A 125 0.67 8.70 -7.07
CA MET A 125 2.13 8.65 -7.31
C MET A 125 2.43 8.14 -8.72
N THR A 126 1.76 7.07 -9.14
CA THR A 126 1.97 6.42 -10.44
C THR A 126 1.59 7.28 -11.64
N LYS A 127 0.67 8.25 -11.47
CA LYS A 127 0.29 9.18 -12.56
C LYS A 127 1.34 10.26 -12.83
N ASN A 128 2.32 10.43 -11.94
CA ASN A 128 3.28 11.54 -11.97
C ASN A 128 4.66 11.12 -12.50
N VAL A 129 4.84 9.85 -12.85
CA VAL A 129 6.06 9.31 -13.43
C VAL A 129 5.72 8.09 -14.28
N GLU A 130 6.39 7.95 -15.42
CA GLU A 130 6.31 6.75 -16.27
C GLU A 130 7.13 5.61 -15.64
N ASP A 131 6.74 4.37 -15.91
CA ASP A 131 7.39 3.14 -15.45
C ASP A 131 7.74 3.15 -13.95
N MET A 132 6.75 3.43 -13.11
CA MET A 132 6.89 3.21 -11.67
C MET A 132 7.15 1.72 -11.41
N PRO A 133 8.10 1.34 -10.55
CA PRO A 133 8.35 -0.06 -10.22
C PRO A 133 7.09 -0.73 -9.68
N VAL A 134 6.83 -1.96 -10.14
CA VAL A 134 5.65 -2.73 -9.77
C VAL A 134 5.58 -2.98 -8.26
N SER A 135 6.73 -3.09 -7.58
CA SER A 135 6.81 -3.22 -6.13
C SER A 135 6.20 -2.04 -5.36
N TYR A 136 6.03 -0.88 -6.00
CA TYR A 136 5.32 0.27 -5.41
C TYR A 136 3.91 -0.14 -4.96
N CYS A 137 3.25 -1.02 -5.71
CA CYS A 137 1.89 -1.49 -5.41
C CYS A 137 1.78 -2.30 -4.11
N ASN A 138 2.89 -2.70 -3.48
CA ASN A 138 2.87 -3.23 -2.12
C ASN A 138 2.35 -2.21 -1.09
N CYS A 139 2.31 -0.91 -1.42
CA CYS A 139 1.61 0.08 -0.61
C CYS A 139 0.10 -0.22 -0.48
N SER A 140 -0.52 -0.73 -1.54
CA SER A 140 -1.93 -1.09 -1.55
C SER A 140 -2.18 -2.37 -0.76
N ALA A 141 -1.26 -3.35 -0.89
CA ALA A 141 -1.30 -4.55 -0.06
C ALA A 141 -1.22 -4.21 1.44
N GLY A 142 -0.31 -3.32 1.82
CA GLY A 142 -0.21 -2.80 3.19
C GLY A 142 -1.47 -2.06 3.65
N TRP A 143 -2.09 -1.26 2.77
CA TRP A 143 -3.35 -0.59 3.11
C TRP A 143 -4.45 -1.59 3.49
N PHE A 144 -4.63 -2.64 2.68
CA PHE A 144 -5.59 -3.71 2.99
C PHE A 144 -5.21 -4.50 4.24
N GLU A 145 -3.93 -4.81 4.41
CA GLU A 145 -3.40 -5.52 5.57
C GLU A 145 -3.75 -4.76 6.85
N LYS A 146 -3.49 -3.44 6.87
CA LYS A 146 -3.81 -2.60 8.03
C LYS A 146 -5.31 -2.52 8.29
N LEU A 147 -6.13 -2.40 7.24
CA LEU A 147 -7.58 -2.35 7.35
C LEU A 147 -8.11 -3.63 8.01
N PHE A 148 -7.88 -4.78 7.38
CA PHE A 148 -8.51 -6.04 7.78
C PHE A 148 -7.91 -6.60 9.06
N SER A 149 -6.59 -6.45 9.31
CA SER A 149 -6.02 -6.82 10.60
C SER A 149 -6.63 -6.01 11.76
N SER A 150 -6.90 -4.72 11.52
CA SER A 150 -7.53 -3.87 12.52
C SER A 150 -8.98 -4.26 12.77
N VAL A 151 -9.75 -4.56 11.71
CA VAL A 151 -11.17 -4.92 11.80
C VAL A 151 -11.34 -6.28 12.48
N PHE A 152 -10.61 -7.30 12.05
CA PHE A 152 -10.73 -8.66 12.59
C PHE A 152 -9.93 -8.90 13.87
N ASN A 153 -9.10 -7.94 14.27
CA ASN A 153 -8.23 -8.02 15.44
C ASN A 153 -7.33 -9.28 15.43
N LYS A 154 -6.81 -9.63 14.26
CA LYS A 154 -5.89 -10.75 14.03
C LYS A 154 -4.93 -10.42 12.88
N THR A 155 -3.84 -11.17 12.78
CA THR A 155 -2.93 -11.06 11.62
C THR A 155 -3.68 -11.49 10.36
N VAL A 156 -3.48 -10.75 9.27
CA VAL A 156 -3.99 -11.11 7.94
C VAL A 156 -2.81 -11.14 6.98
N ASN A 157 -2.84 -12.02 5.98
CA ASN A 157 -1.88 -11.99 4.88
C ASN A 157 -2.51 -11.34 3.66
N VAL A 158 -1.78 -10.44 3.01
CA VAL A 158 -2.23 -9.81 1.76
C VAL A 158 -1.24 -10.11 0.65
N THR A 159 -1.72 -10.83 -0.36
CA THR A 159 -0.99 -11.15 -1.58
C THR A 159 -1.46 -10.27 -2.73
N LYS A 160 -0.51 -9.58 -3.38
CA LYS A 160 -0.73 -8.87 -4.64
C LYS A 160 -0.74 -9.91 -5.77
N LEU A 161 -1.89 -10.15 -6.41
CA LEU A 161 -2.00 -11.11 -7.51
C LEU A 161 -1.52 -10.51 -8.83
N HIS A 162 -2.04 -9.33 -9.16
CA HIS A 162 -1.63 -8.54 -10.33
C HIS A 162 -2.05 -7.08 -10.15
N THR A 163 -1.50 -6.20 -10.97
CA THR A 163 -1.70 -4.75 -10.90
C THR A 163 -1.68 -4.08 -12.27
N ILE A 164 -2.25 -2.89 -12.32
CA ILE A 164 -2.19 -2.03 -13.51
C ILE A 164 -0.76 -1.64 -13.92
N LEU A 165 0.21 -1.66 -12.98
CA LEU A 165 1.62 -1.43 -13.31
C LEU A 165 2.26 -2.63 -14.02
N GLU A 166 1.66 -3.82 -13.91
CA GLU A 166 2.03 -5.01 -14.68
C GLU A 166 1.30 -5.08 -16.03
N GLY A 167 0.51 -4.05 -16.39
CA GLY A 167 -0.26 -4.00 -17.64
C GLY A 167 -1.65 -4.65 -17.57
N ALA A 168 -2.12 -5.05 -16.39
CA ALA A 168 -3.48 -5.54 -16.20
C ALA A 168 -4.53 -4.42 -16.19
N ASP A 169 -5.80 -4.76 -16.41
CA ASP A 169 -6.91 -3.78 -16.41
C ASP A 169 -7.22 -3.21 -15.02
N ASN A 170 -6.95 -4.01 -13.98
CA ASN A 170 -7.16 -3.63 -12.58
C ASN A 170 -6.06 -4.22 -11.69
N CYS A 171 -6.04 -3.84 -10.41
CA CYS A 171 -5.22 -4.48 -9.40
C CYS A 171 -6.08 -5.41 -8.55
N VAL A 172 -5.59 -6.61 -8.27
CA VAL A 172 -6.27 -7.59 -7.42
C VAL A 172 -5.38 -8.00 -6.26
N PHE A 173 -5.96 -7.94 -5.07
CA PHE A 173 -5.33 -8.32 -3.81
C PHE A 173 -6.15 -9.42 -3.14
N LYS A 174 -5.50 -10.51 -2.77
CA LYS A 174 -6.08 -11.59 -1.96
C LYS A 174 -5.76 -11.34 -0.49
N ILE A 175 -6.77 -11.33 0.36
CA ILE A 175 -6.66 -11.16 1.81
C ILE A 175 -7.10 -12.44 2.51
N GLU A 176 -6.17 -13.06 3.22
CA GLU A 176 -6.35 -14.28 4.02
C GLU A 176 -6.41 -13.87 5.49
N PHE A 177 -7.52 -14.15 6.18
CA PHE A 177 -7.82 -13.63 7.52
C PHE A 177 -8.22 -14.71 8.51
#